data_AF-A0A3B0V870-F1
#
_entry.id   AF-A0A3B0V870-F1
#
_cell.length_a   1.000
_cell.length_b   1.000
_cell.length_c   1.000
_cell.angle_alpha   90.00
_cell.angle_beta   90.00
_cell.angle_gamma   90.00
#
_symmetry.space_group_name_H-M   'P 1'
#
loop_
_entity.id
_entity.type
_entity.pdbx_description
1 polymer ?
#
loop_
_entity_poly.entity_id
_entity_poly.type
_entity_poly.pdbx_seq_one_letter_code
_entity_poly.pdbx_strand_id
1 'polypeptide(L)'
;MSILSRFQTIKDSDKERAVHTLVERATPDFDFFFMITISVLMASFGLLGNSEAIVIGSMLIAPLLYPVLGVALGLSMSDQILLRQSLWTIVKASLIALGASAGAAIFYVSVHGGATPETTAIAARTTPSILSLMVGIGAGIAVAYALVKPKLSETLPGVAISVALIPPLAVAGIGIAWLNVTIALGALATFFINILGTVSAGMITFSLMNVYHLRQTADRAIANEAVRMEIENAKIKAVDEEVISHTKPKTNK
;
A
#
# COMPACT_ATOMS: atom_id res chain seq x y z
N MET A 1 9.12 -24.16 27.09
CA MET A 1 8.70 -22.73 26.98
C MET A 1 7.80 -22.64 25.75
N SER A 2 6.51 -22.30 25.90
CA SER A 2 5.55 -22.35 24.79
C SER A 2 5.80 -21.25 23.76
N ILE A 3 5.62 -21.53 22.47
CA ILE A 3 5.76 -20.53 21.39
C ILE A 3 4.83 -19.33 21.66
N LEU A 4 3.61 -19.59 22.15
CA LEU A 4 2.64 -18.54 22.54
C LEU A 4 3.18 -17.57 23.60
N SER A 5 3.93 -18.08 24.59
CA SER A 5 4.50 -17.21 25.64
C SER A 5 5.54 -16.22 25.08
N ARG A 6 6.21 -16.54 23.97
CA ARG A 6 7.17 -15.62 23.33
C ARG A 6 6.49 -14.46 22.61
N PHE A 7 5.32 -14.69 22.03
CA PHE A 7 4.51 -13.64 21.38
C PHE A 7 3.92 -12.67 22.41
N GLN A 8 3.58 -13.15 23.59
CA GLN A 8 2.97 -12.34 24.65
C GLN A 8 3.99 -11.58 25.52
N THR A 9 5.26 -11.99 25.55
CA THR A 9 6.33 -11.31 26.31
C THR A 9 6.87 -10.01 25.68
N ILE A 10 6.27 -9.53 24.58
CA ILE A 10 6.68 -8.26 23.99
C ILE A 10 6.23 -7.11 24.89
N LYS A 11 7.12 -6.15 25.14
CA LYS A 11 6.84 -4.99 26.01
C LYS A 11 5.71 -4.15 25.41
N ASP A 12 4.82 -3.64 26.25
CA ASP A 12 3.71 -2.81 25.80
C ASP A 12 4.18 -1.50 25.14
N SER A 13 5.33 -0.95 25.57
CA SER A 13 5.97 0.19 24.90
C SER A 13 6.33 -0.08 23.43
N ASP A 14 6.74 -1.31 23.10
CA ASP A 14 7.10 -1.69 21.73
C ASP A 14 5.84 -1.85 20.88
N LYS A 15 4.77 -2.40 21.46
CA LYS A 15 3.45 -2.52 20.81
C LYS A 15 2.83 -1.15 20.55
N GLU A 16 2.88 -0.22 21.52
CA GLU A 16 2.39 1.16 21.36
C GLU A 16 3.12 1.88 20.23
N ARG A 17 4.45 1.77 20.17
CA ARG A 17 5.26 2.34 19.09
C ARG A 17 4.89 1.75 17.73
N ALA A 18 4.66 0.44 17.67
CA ALA A 18 4.24 -0.24 16.44
C ALA A 18 2.88 0.26 15.96
N VAL A 19 1.91 0.42 16.87
CA VAL A 19 0.58 0.99 16.56
C VAL A 19 0.71 2.41 16.03
N HIS A 20 1.49 3.27 16.71
CA HIS A 20 1.71 4.65 16.25
C HIS A 20 2.34 4.69 14.86
N THR A 21 3.42 3.94 14.66
CA THR A 21 4.13 3.87 13.37
C THR A 21 3.22 3.36 12.26
N LEU A 22 2.34 2.40 12.56
CA LEU A 22 1.40 1.87 11.58
C LEU A 22 0.35 2.90 11.19
N VAL A 23 -0.26 3.58 12.16
CA VAL A 23 -1.28 4.61 11.91
C VAL A 23 -0.70 5.78 11.13
N GLU A 24 0.48 6.23 11.51
CA GLU A 24 1.23 7.29 10.81
C GLU A 24 1.47 6.90 9.34
N ARG A 25 2.05 5.73 9.08
CA ARG A 25 2.35 5.28 7.71
C ARG A 25 1.13 4.83 6.90
N ALA A 26 0.02 4.50 7.54
CA ALA A 26 -1.25 4.16 6.89
C ALA A 26 -2.08 5.39 6.54
N THR A 27 -1.76 6.55 7.12
CA THR A 27 -2.44 7.81 6.82
C THR A 27 -2.00 8.31 5.44
N PRO A 28 -2.96 8.59 4.53
CA PRO A 28 -2.63 8.99 3.17
C PRO A 28 -2.19 10.46 3.15
N ASP A 29 -0.92 10.71 2.85
CA ASP A 29 -0.36 12.02 2.54
C ASP A 29 0.05 12.13 1.07
N PHE A 30 0.62 13.28 0.68
CA PHE A 30 1.09 13.51 -0.68
C PHE A 30 2.20 12.52 -1.06
N ASP A 31 3.17 12.32 -0.16
CA ASP A 31 4.31 11.43 -0.36
C ASP A 31 3.86 9.99 -0.58
N PHE A 32 2.85 9.53 0.16
CA PHE A 32 2.23 8.22 -0.02
C PHE A 32 1.71 8.05 -1.46
N PHE A 33 0.88 8.98 -1.94
CA PHE A 33 0.31 8.87 -3.29
C PHE A 33 1.35 9.05 -4.39
N PHE A 34 2.35 9.91 -4.16
CA PHE A 34 3.48 10.09 -5.05
C PHE A 34 4.29 8.79 -5.20
N MET A 35 4.66 8.15 -4.09
CA MET A 35 5.38 6.88 -4.08
C MET A 35 4.58 5.75 -4.74
N ILE A 36 3.27 5.68 -4.50
CA ILE A 36 2.38 4.73 -5.19
C ILE A 36 2.39 4.96 -6.70
N THR A 37 2.29 6.22 -7.14
CA THR A 37 2.29 6.56 -8.56
C THR A 37 3.59 6.14 -9.23
N ILE A 38 4.75 6.51 -8.66
CA ILE A 38 6.07 6.14 -9.20
C ILE A 38 6.27 4.62 -9.21
N SER A 39 5.92 3.94 -8.11
CA SER A 39 6.02 2.49 -8.02
C SER A 39 5.18 1.79 -9.10
N VAL A 40 3.94 2.22 -9.31
CA VAL A 40 3.05 1.61 -10.31
C VAL A 40 3.51 1.90 -11.74
N LEU A 41 4.03 3.09 -12.02
CA LEU A 41 4.64 3.40 -13.33
C LEU A 41 5.83 2.48 -13.60
N MET A 42 6.74 2.33 -12.62
CA MET A 42 7.87 1.41 -12.72
C MET A 42 7.41 -0.04 -12.94
N ALA A 43 6.42 -0.50 -12.16
CA ALA A 43 5.83 -1.82 -12.32
C ALA A 43 5.25 -2.02 -13.73
N SER A 44 4.52 -1.02 -14.24
CA SER A 44 3.89 -1.07 -15.56
C SER A 44 4.94 -1.15 -16.67
N PHE A 45 5.98 -0.32 -16.63
CA PHE A 45 7.07 -0.41 -17.62
C PHE A 45 7.88 -1.70 -17.48
N GLY A 46 8.09 -2.20 -16.26
CA GLY A 46 8.71 -3.50 -16.02
C GLY A 46 7.89 -4.65 -16.62
N LEU A 47 6.57 -4.64 -16.45
CA LEU A 47 5.66 -5.64 -17.00
C LEU A 47 5.62 -5.59 -18.54
N LEU A 48 5.50 -4.41 -19.12
CA LEU A 48 5.49 -4.19 -20.58
C LEU A 48 6.83 -4.55 -21.22
N GLY A 49 7.93 -4.29 -20.52
CA GLY A 49 9.29 -4.68 -20.93
C GLY A 49 9.70 -6.10 -20.54
N ASN A 50 8.80 -6.91 -19.97
CA ASN A 50 9.06 -8.27 -19.48
C ASN A 50 10.27 -8.40 -18.52
N SER A 51 10.47 -7.41 -17.64
CA SER A 51 11.57 -7.36 -16.66
C SER A 51 11.05 -7.55 -15.24
N GLU A 52 11.08 -8.80 -14.76
CA GLU A 52 10.73 -9.12 -13.37
C GLU A 52 11.61 -8.39 -12.34
N ALA A 53 12.87 -8.08 -12.68
CA ALA A 53 13.75 -7.33 -11.80
C ALA A 53 13.22 -5.90 -11.53
N ILE A 54 12.73 -5.20 -12.56
CA ILE A 54 12.12 -3.87 -12.41
C ILE A 54 10.80 -4.00 -11.65
N VAL A 55 10.00 -5.03 -11.95
CA VAL A 55 8.74 -5.28 -11.25
C VAL A 55 8.97 -5.51 -9.76
N ILE A 56 9.97 -6.31 -9.37
CA ILE A 56 10.35 -6.52 -7.96
C ILE A 56 10.86 -5.21 -7.34
N GLY A 57 11.74 -4.49 -8.04
CA GLY A 57 12.26 -3.20 -7.59
C GLY A 57 11.17 -2.17 -7.31
N SER A 58 10.10 -2.17 -8.12
CA SER A 58 8.96 -1.27 -7.91
C SER A 58 8.21 -1.53 -6.60
N MET A 59 8.14 -2.80 -6.15
CA MET A 59 7.43 -3.17 -4.92
C MET A 59 8.14 -2.65 -3.66
N LEU A 60 9.46 -2.37 -3.74
CA LEU A 60 10.27 -1.84 -2.64
C LEU A 60 9.84 -0.45 -2.17
N ILE A 61 9.27 0.31 -3.09
CA ILE A 61 9.05 1.75 -2.95
C ILE A 61 7.62 2.02 -2.44
N ALA A 62 6.67 1.13 -2.74
CA ALA A 62 5.26 1.36 -2.47
C ALA A 62 4.87 1.17 -0.99
N PRO A 63 4.27 2.19 -0.35
CA PRO A 63 3.82 2.11 1.03
C PRO A 63 2.46 1.40 1.21
N LEU A 64 1.87 0.79 0.17
CA LEU A 64 0.50 0.24 0.19
C LEU A 64 0.27 -0.83 1.28
N LEU A 65 1.35 -1.45 1.75
CA LEU A 65 1.29 -2.44 2.81
C LEU A 65 0.82 -1.87 4.17
N TYR A 66 1.14 -0.61 4.49
CA TYR A 66 0.76 -0.01 5.77
C TYR A 66 -0.76 0.14 5.92
N PRO A 67 -1.50 0.69 4.94
CA PRO A 67 -2.96 0.66 4.96
C PRO A 67 -3.54 -0.76 5.06
N VAL A 68 -2.97 -1.75 4.38
CA VAL A 68 -3.43 -3.15 4.47
C VAL A 68 -3.26 -3.71 5.88
N LEU A 69 -2.14 -3.42 6.54
CA LEU A 69 -1.94 -3.75 7.95
C LEU A 69 -2.81 -2.91 8.89
N GLY A 70 -3.12 -1.67 8.53
CA GLY A 70 -4.08 -0.82 9.25
C GLY A 70 -5.48 -1.45 9.29
N VAL A 71 -5.93 -2.07 8.18
CA VAL A 71 -7.15 -2.89 8.15
C VAL A 71 -7.04 -4.07 9.12
N ALA A 72 -5.93 -4.81 9.07
CA ALA A 72 -5.70 -5.95 9.97
C ALA A 72 -5.68 -5.54 11.46
N LEU A 73 -5.07 -4.41 11.78
CA LEU A 73 -5.02 -3.85 13.13
C LEU A 73 -6.41 -3.37 13.58
N GLY A 74 -7.12 -2.63 12.73
CA GLY A 74 -8.47 -2.16 13.00
C GLY A 74 -9.45 -3.31 13.25
N LEU A 75 -9.37 -4.39 12.46
CA LEU A 75 -10.15 -5.61 12.71
C LEU A 75 -9.75 -6.31 14.02
N SER A 76 -8.45 -6.37 14.32
CA SER A 76 -7.96 -6.98 15.58
C SER A 76 -8.39 -6.21 16.83
N MET A 77 -8.56 -4.89 16.74
CA MET A 77 -8.97 -4.01 17.85
C MET A 77 -10.47 -3.69 17.87
N SER A 78 -11.23 -4.12 16.84
CA SER A 78 -12.61 -3.67 16.59
C SER A 78 -12.73 -2.13 16.52
N ASP A 79 -11.73 -1.50 15.90
CA ASP A 79 -11.66 -0.05 15.70
C ASP A 79 -12.21 0.31 14.31
N GLN A 80 -13.44 0.81 14.30
CA GLN A 80 -14.15 1.19 13.08
C GLN A 80 -13.55 2.42 12.39
N ILE A 81 -12.90 3.31 13.14
CA ILE A 81 -12.31 4.54 12.59
C ILE A 81 -11.07 4.15 11.80
N LEU A 82 -10.16 3.38 12.41
CA LEU A 82 -8.95 2.89 11.76
C LEU A 82 -9.27 2.02 10.54
N LEU A 83 -10.25 1.12 10.67
CA LEU A 83 -10.70 0.25 9.59
C LEU A 83 -11.18 1.06 8.40
N ARG A 84 -12.09 2.02 8.62
CA ARG A 84 -12.67 2.84 7.56
C ARG A 84 -11.62 3.74 6.89
N GLN A 85 -10.72 4.33 7.67
CA GLN A 85 -9.63 5.15 7.16
C GLN A 85 -8.69 4.33 6.27
N SER A 86 -8.25 3.17 6.76
CA SER A 86 -7.34 2.29 6.03
C SER A 86 -7.95 1.75 4.74
N LEU A 87 -9.22 1.35 4.78
CA LEU A 87 -9.96 0.93 3.58
C LEU A 87 -10.08 2.06 2.56
N TRP A 88 -10.39 3.28 3.00
CA TRP A 88 -10.44 4.45 2.12
C TRP A 88 -9.08 4.75 1.47
N THR A 89 -7.99 4.62 2.23
CA THR A 89 -6.64 4.78 1.70
C THR A 89 -6.35 3.75 0.62
N ILE A 90 -6.66 2.47 0.85
CA ILE A 90 -6.46 1.40 -0.13
C ILE A 90 -7.25 1.68 -1.41
N VAL A 91 -8.52 2.07 -1.29
CA VAL A 91 -9.36 2.37 -2.46
C VAL A 91 -8.80 3.53 -3.26
N LYS A 92 -8.46 4.66 -2.62
CA LYS A 92 -7.87 5.83 -3.30
C LYS A 92 -6.54 5.48 -3.98
N ALA A 93 -5.66 4.77 -3.27
CA ALA A 93 -4.38 4.33 -3.79
C ALA A 93 -4.54 3.41 -5.00
N SER A 94 -5.51 2.48 -4.94
CA SER A 94 -5.81 1.55 -6.03
C SER A 94 -6.35 2.30 -7.26
N LEU A 95 -7.23 3.30 -7.08
CA LEU A 95 -7.73 4.10 -8.19
C LEU A 95 -6.61 4.90 -8.89
N ILE A 96 -5.73 5.52 -8.11
CA ILE A 96 -4.56 6.23 -8.64
C ILE A 96 -3.63 5.26 -9.37
N ALA A 97 -3.36 4.08 -8.78
CA ALA A 97 -2.55 3.04 -9.39
C ALA A 97 -3.12 2.57 -10.73
N LEU A 98 -4.42 2.27 -10.78
CA LEU A 98 -5.09 1.83 -12.01
C LEU A 98 -4.99 2.92 -13.09
N GLY A 99 -5.22 4.19 -12.74
CA GLY A 99 -5.10 5.32 -13.67
C GLY A 99 -3.67 5.52 -14.18
N ALA A 100 -2.68 5.52 -13.29
CA ALA A 100 -1.27 5.68 -13.64
C ALA A 100 -0.78 4.54 -14.55
N SER A 101 -1.15 3.30 -14.22
CA SER A 101 -0.79 2.12 -15.01
C SER A 101 -1.48 2.11 -16.38
N ALA A 102 -2.77 2.45 -16.43
CA ALA A 102 -3.47 2.58 -17.70
C ALA A 102 -2.85 3.67 -18.59
N GLY A 103 -2.46 4.81 -18.00
CA GLY A 103 -1.72 5.87 -18.69
C GLY A 103 -0.38 5.38 -19.25
N ALA A 104 0.39 4.62 -18.48
CA ALA A 104 1.65 4.02 -18.94
C ALA A 104 1.44 3.04 -20.10
N ALA A 105 0.40 2.22 -20.04
CA ALA A 105 0.05 1.28 -21.11
C ALA A 105 -0.38 2.00 -22.39
N ILE A 106 -1.23 3.03 -22.29
CA ILE A 106 -1.64 3.86 -23.45
C ILE A 106 -0.44 4.55 -24.07
N PHE A 107 0.44 5.12 -23.25
CA PHE A 107 1.68 5.75 -23.71
C PHE A 107 2.56 4.74 -24.45
N TYR A 108 2.75 3.54 -23.89
CA TYR A 108 3.55 2.48 -24.52
C TYR A 108 2.99 2.08 -25.89
N VAL A 109 1.67 1.84 -25.98
CA VAL A 109 0.97 1.47 -27.22
C VAL A 109 1.13 2.58 -28.27
N SER A 110 1.03 3.84 -27.86
CA SER A 110 1.18 5.00 -28.74
C SER A 110 2.59 5.11 -29.34
N VAL A 111 3.63 4.79 -28.56
CA VAL A 111 5.03 4.83 -29.00
C VAL A 111 5.40 3.62 -29.86
N HIS A 112 4.82 2.44 -29.59
CA HIS A 112 5.18 1.17 -30.25
C HIS A 112 4.18 0.74 -31.33
N GLY A 113 3.49 1.70 -31.95
CA GLY A 113 2.66 1.45 -33.14
C GLY A 113 1.48 0.51 -32.91
N GLY A 114 0.87 0.52 -31.73
CA GLY A 114 -0.30 -0.30 -31.43
C GLY A 114 -0.01 -1.67 -30.80
N ALA A 115 1.25 -2.01 -30.55
CA ALA A 115 1.61 -3.30 -29.98
C ALA A 115 1.18 -3.44 -28.50
N THR A 116 0.45 -4.51 -28.19
CA THR A 116 0.07 -4.92 -26.84
C THR A 116 0.82 -6.20 -26.46
N PRO A 117 2.04 -6.10 -25.89
CA PRO A 117 2.85 -7.28 -25.62
C PRO A 117 2.26 -8.08 -24.45
N GLU A 118 1.66 -9.24 -24.74
CA GLU A 118 1.29 -10.20 -23.69
C GLU A 118 2.54 -10.90 -23.16
N THR A 119 3.21 -10.25 -22.21
CA THR A 119 4.44 -10.76 -21.61
C THR A 119 4.17 -11.86 -20.60
N THR A 120 5.17 -12.72 -20.37
CA THR A 120 5.11 -13.75 -19.32
C THR A 120 4.90 -13.14 -17.93
N ALA A 121 5.44 -11.94 -17.69
CA ALA A 121 5.29 -11.22 -16.43
C ALA A 121 3.84 -10.76 -16.16
N ILE A 122 3.09 -10.42 -17.23
CA ILE A 122 1.66 -10.07 -17.18
C ILE A 122 0.80 -11.34 -16.98
N ALA A 123 1.08 -12.39 -17.76
CA ALA A 123 0.36 -13.65 -17.68
C ALA A 123 0.42 -14.27 -16.28
N ALA A 124 1.61 -14.25 -15.66
CA ALA A 124 1.85 -14.78 -14.30
C ALA A 124 1.01 -14.10 -13.20
N ARG A 125 0.42 -12.93 -13.47
CA ARG A 125 -0.33 -12.12 -12.50
C ARG A 125 -1.81 -11.98 -12.85
N THR A 126 -2.24 -12.65 -13.92
CA THR A 126 -3.64 -12.64 -14.38
C THR A 126 -4.45 -13.79 -13.78
N THR A 127 -3.81 -14.91 -13.44
CA THR A 127 -4.51 -16.07 -12.87
C THR A 127 -4.37 -16.10 -11.35
N PRO A 128 -5.46 -15.97 -10.58
CA PRO A 128 -5.43 -16.16 -9.15
C PRO A 128 -4.94 -17.56 -8.78
N SER A 129 -4.10 -17.67 -7.75
CA SER A 129 -3.52 -18.93 -7.32
C SER A 129 -3.60 -19.11 -5.82
N ILE A 130 -3.86 -20.33 -5.37
CA ILE A 130 -3.74 -20.70 -3.94
C ILE A 130 -2.32 -20.40 -3.43
N LEU A 131 -1.32 -20.51 -4.31
CA LEU A 131 0.06 -20.22 -3.96
C LEU A 131 0.26 -18.73 -3.62
N SER A 132 -0.40 -17.82 -4.36
CA SER A 132 -0.34 -16.39 -4.04
C SER A 132 -1.03 -16.06 -2.72
N LEU A 133 -2.13 -16.76 -2.40
CA LEU A 133 -2.78 -16.67 -1.09
C LEU A 133 -1.85 -17.12 0.05
N MET A 134 -1.15 -18.26 -0.11
CA MET A 134 -0.22 -18.76 0.91
C MET A 134 0.94 -17.78 1.14
N VAL A 135 1.46 -17.18 0.07
CA VAL A 135 2.47 -16.12 0.18
C VAL A 135 1.90 -14.89 0.90
N GLY A 136 0.68 -14.47 0.57
CA GLY A 136 -0.01 -13.37 1.24
C GLY A 136 -0.21 -13.59 2.73
N ILE A 137 -0.57 -14.83 3.14
CA ILE A 137 -0.67 -15.24 4.54
C ILE A 137 0.70 -15.15 5.22
N GLY A 138 1.73 -15.76 4.62
CA GLY A 138 3.09 -15.73 5.17
C GLY A 138 3.60 -14.30 5.37
N ALA A 139 3.35 -13.42 4.39
CA ALA A 139 3.70 -12.01 4.47
C ALA A 139 2.92 -11.28 5.58
N GLY A 140 1.62 -11.54 5.73
CA GLY A 140 0.82 -10.95 6.79
C GLY A 140 1.34 -11.31 8.19
N ILE A 141 1.70 -12.58 8.42
CA ILE A 141 2.32 -13.02 9.68
C ILE A 141 3.67 -12.33 9.87
N ALA A 142 4.55 -12.40 8.86
CA ALA A 142 5.91 -11.89 8.96
C ALA A 142 5.94 -10.39 9.27
N VAL A 143 5.14 -9.61 8.55
CA VAL A 143 5.16 -8.15 8.68
C VAL A 143 4.46 -7.71 9.97
N ALA A 144 3.31 -8.29 10.32
CA ALA A 144 2.65 -7.95 11.59
C ALA A 144 3.55 -8.28 12.79
N TYR A 145 4.20 -9.44 12.79
CA TYR A 145 5.14 -9.83 13.84
C TYR A 145 6.36 -8.92 13.90
N ALA A 146 6.96 -8.63 12.75
CA ALA A 146 8.18 -7.83 12.70
C ALA A 146 7.93 -6.35 13.05
N LEU A 147 6.74 -5.81 12.77
CA LEU A 147 6.36 -4.44 13.12
C LEU A 147 6.33 -4.22 14.64
N VAL A 148 5.91 -5.24 15.39
CA VAL A 148 5.83 -5.21 16.86
C VAL A 148 7.17 -5.53 17.53
N LYS A 149 8.16 -6.00 16.75
CA LYS A 149 9.52 -6.34 17.21
C LYS A 149 10.51 -5.25 16.79
N PRO A 150 11.04 -4.42 17.71
CA PRO A 150 11.88 -3.26 17.37
C PRO A 150 13.08 -3.59 16.47
N LYS A 151 13.82 -4.66 16.80
CA LYS A 151 15.02 -5.11 16.04
C LYS A 151 14.70 -5.61 14.63
N LEU A 152 13.47 -6.09 14.41
CA LEU A 152 13.03 -6.56 13.09
C LEU A 152 12.37 -5.42 12.30
N SER A 153 11.74 -4.46 12.97
CA SER A 153 11.18 -3.25 12.36
C SER A 153 12.20 -2.39 11.61
N GLU A 154 13.47 -2.40 12.02
CA GLU A 154 14.55 -1.66 11.36
C GLU A 154 15.12 -2.38 10.13
N THR A 155 14.96 -3.71 10.04
CA THR A 155 15.42 -4.56 8.90
C THR A 155 14.29 -4.98 7.96
N LEU A 156 13.06 -4.68 8.36
CA LEU A 156 11.80 -4.94 7.67
C LEU A 156 11.63 -4.34 6.27
N PRO A 157 12.33 -3.26 5.84
CA PRO A 157 12.16 -2.75 4.48
C PRO A 157 12.47 -3.82 3.42
N GLY A 158 13.27 -4.83 3.78
CA GLY A 158 13.73 -5.96 2.97
C GLY A 158 12.78 -7.19 2.86
N VAL A 159 11.79 -7.36 3.74
CA VAL A 159 11.04 -8.64 3.87
C VAL A 159 9.55 -8.46 3.58
N ALA A 160 9.04 -7.25 3.74
CA ALA A 160 7.71 -6.80 3.29
C ALA A 160 7.57 -6.71 1.75
N ILE A 161 8.70 -6.75 1.03
CA ILE A 161 8.89 -6.45 -0.40
C ILE A 161 8.01 -7.26 -1.37
N SER A 162 7.57 -8.46 -1.01
CA SER A 162 6.93 -9.40 -1.96
C SER A 162 5.41 -9.52 -1.84
N VAL A 163 4.72 -8.63 -1.09
CA VAL A 163 3.26 -8.67 -1.17
C VAL A 163 2.88 -8.19 -2.57
N ALA A 164 2.39 -9.13 -3.37
CA ALA A 164 1.96 -8.93 -4.75
C ALA A 164 0.69 -8.06 -4.81
N LEU A 165 0.77 -6.81 -4.37
CA LEU A 165 -0.30 -5.82 -4.44
C LEU A 165 -0.10 -4.88 -5.61
N ILE A 166 1.09 -4.27 -5.71
CA ILE A 166 1.41 -3.33 -6.79
C ILE A 166 1.38 -4.00 -8.16
N PRO A 167 2.02 -5.17 -8.36
CA PRO A 167 2.06 -5.73 -9.70
C PRO A 167 0.67 -6.17 -10.22
N PRO A 168 -0.21 -6.83 -9.43
CA PRO A 168 -1.56 -7.11 -9.90
C PRO A 168 -2.39 -5.84 -10.14
N LEU A 169 -2.20 -4.76 -9.37
CA LEU A 169 -2.81 -3.46 -9.69
C LEU A 169 -2.29 -2.89 -11.02
N ALA A 170 -0.99 -3.00 -11.29
CA ALA A 170 -0.42 -2.58 -12.56
C ALA A 170 -0.93 -3.44 -13.73
N VAL A 171 -0.98 -4.77 -13.59
CA VAL A 171 -1.57 -5.63 -14.62
C VAL A 171 -3.06 -5.31 -14.83
N ALA A 172 -3.81 -5.01 -13.77
CA ALA A 172 -5.19 -4.59 -13.89
C ALA A 172 -5.33 -3.28 -14.69
N GLY A 173 -4.49 -2.29 -14.43
CA GLY A 173 -4.47 -1.02 -15.17
C GLY A 173 -4.08 -1.21 -16.64
N ILE A 174 -3.09 -2.07 -16.93
CA ILE A 174 -2.74 -2.47 -18.30
C ILE A 174 -3.92 -3.16 -18.99
N GLY A 175 -4.59 -4.10 -18.32
CA GLY A 175 -5.77 -4.78 -18.84
C GLY A 175 -6.92 -3.82 -19.16
N ILE A 176 -7.15 -2.81 -18.32
CA ILE A 176 -8.12 -1.74 -18.56
C ILE A 176 -7.75 -0.94 -19.81
N ALA A 177 -6.48 -0.53 -19.95
CA ALA A 177 -6.01 0.22 -21.12
C ALA A 177 -6.13 -0.57 -22.43
N TRP A 178 -5.96 -1.90 -22.38
CA TRP A 178 -6.11 -2.79 -23.53
C TRP A 178 -7.55 -3.24 -23.77
N LEU A 179 -8.52 -2.80 -22.96
CA LEU A 179 -9.90 -3.28 -22.98
C LEU A 179 -10.02 -4.81 -22.82
N ASN A 180 -9.01 -5.44 -22.21
CA ASN A 180 -8.97 -6.87 -21.95
C ASN A 180 -9.52 -7.16 -20.55
N VAL A 181 -10.82 -7.47 -20.50
CA VAL A 181 -11.57 -7.74 -19.25
C VAL A 181 -10.99 -8.94 -18.51
N THR A 182 -10.50 -9.96 -19.22
CA THR A 182 -9.92 -11.16 -18.61
C THR A 182 -8.65 -10.83 -17.83
N ILE A 183 -7.75 -10.03 -18.42
CA ILE A 183 -6.54 -9.55 -17.75
C ILE A 183 -6.89 -8.65 -16.57
N ALA A 184 -7.78 -7.69 -16.79
CA ALA A 184 -8.17 -6.72 -15.76
C ALA A 184 -8.79 -7.41 -14.53
N LEU A 185 -9.81 -8.24 -14.73
CA LEU A 185 -10.52 -8.92 -13.63
C LEU A 185 -9.66 -10.00 -12.98
N GLY A 186 -8.87 -10.75 -13.76
CA GLY A 186 -7.98 -11.77 -13.22
C GLY A 186 -6.90 -11.18 -12.30
N ALA A 187 -6.32 -10.06 -12.70
CA ALA A 187 -5.34 -9.34 -11.89
C ALA A 187 -5.97 -8.68 -10.66
N LEU A 188 -7.17 -8.09 -10.77
CA LEU A 188 -7.91 -7.59 -9.61
C LEU A 188 -8.27 -8.71 -8.63
N ALA A 189 -8.68 -9.88 -9.12
CA ALA A 189 -8.95 -11.03 -8.26
C ALA A 189 -7.68 -11.47 -7.51
N THR A 190 -6.53 -11.48 -8.19
CA THR A 190 -5.22 -11.76 -7.57
C THR A 190 -4.88 -10.72 -6.49
N PHE A 191 -5.10 -9.43 -6.77
CA PHE A 191 -4.95 -8.36 -5.79
C PHE A 191 -5.80 -8.57 -4.53
N PHE A 192 -7.10 -8.85 -4.70
CA PHE A 192 -8.02 -9.06 -3.58
C PHE A 192 -7.68 -10.29 -2.74
N ILE A 193 -7.32 -11.41 -3.38
CA ILE A 193 -6.91 -12.63 -2.66
C ILE A 193 -5.66 -12.38 -1.83
N ASN A 194 -4.70 -11.62 -2.36
CA ASN A 194 -3.48 -11.27 -1.64
C ASN A 194 -3.79 -10.36 -0.44
N ILE A 195 -4.63 -9.33 -0.62
CA ILE A 195 -5.10 -8.50 0.50
C ILE A 195 -5.79 -9.36 1.55
N LEU A 196 -6.71 -10.23 1.16
CA LEU A 196 -7.47 -11.07 2.09
C LEU A 196 -6.54 -11.97 2.91
N GLY A 197 -5.56 -12.60 2.27
CA GLY A 197 -4.56 -13.43 2.94
C GLY A 197 -3.72 -12.62 3.94
N THR A 198 -3.21 -11.46 3.52
CA THR A 198 -2.38 -10.59 4.37
C THR A 198 -3.17 -10.01 5.53
N VAL A 199 -4.40 -9.54 5.30
CA VAL A 199 -5.27 -8.99 6.35
C VAL A 199 -5.64 -10.05 7.38
N SER A 200 -6.08 -11.22 6.94
CA SER A 200 -6.49 -12.31 7.83
C SER A 200 -5.33 -12.79 8.70
N ALA A 201 -4.16 -12.98 8.08
CA ALA A 201 -2.95 -13.40 8.77
C ALA A 201 -2.42 -12.32 9.73
N GLY A 202 -2.45 -11.05 9.31
CA GLY A 202 -2.08 -9.91 10.14
C GLY A 202 -2.99 -9.79 11.36
N MET A 203 -4.32 -9.92 11.17
CA MET A 203 -5.31 -9.86 12.25
C MET A 203 -5.07 -10.96 13.28
N ILE A 204 -4.83 -12.21 12.84
CA ILE A 204 -4.51 -13.33 13.73
C ILE A 204 -3.22 -13.02 14.50
N THR A 205 -2.19 -12.53 13.82
CA THR A 205 -0.88 -12.25 14.42
C THR A 205 -0.97 -11.14 15.46
N PHE A 206 -1.65 -10.03 15.15
CA PHE A 206 -1.93 -8.95 16.10
C PHE A 206 -2.73 -9.44 17.31
N SER A 207 -3.75 -10.27 17.09
CA SER A 207 -4.55 -10.88 18.16
C SER A 207 -3.70 -11.75 19.09
N LEU A 208 -2.80 -12.57 18.53
CA LEU A 208 -1.88 -13.42 19.29
C LEU A 208 -0.86 -12.61 20.12
N MET A 209 -0.50 -11.42 19.65
CA MET A 209 0.40 -10.49 20.38
C MET A 209 -0.32 -9.62 21.41
N ASN A 210 -1.64 -9.80 21.57
CA ASN A 210 -2.44 -9.09 22.57
C ASN A 210 -2.33 -7.56 22.39
N VAL A 211 -2.53 -7.05 21.16
CA VAL A 211 -2.55 -5.60 20.89
C VAL A 211 -3.92 -4.97 21.10
N TYR A 212 -4.97 -5.75 21.37
CA TYR A 212 -6.36 -5.27 21.45
C TYR A 212 -6.58 -4.21 22.53
N HIS A 213 -5.79 -4.22 23.62
CA HIS A 213 -5.91 -3.25 24.71
C HIS A 213 -5.36 -1.86 24.34
N LEU A 214 -4.67 -1.72 23.20
CA LEU A 214 -4.05 -0.47 22.74
C LEU A 214 -4.96 0.35 21.82
N ARG A 215 -6.28 0.09 21.82
CA ARG A 215 -7.25 0.85 21.03
C ARG A 215 -7.16 2.36 21.30
N GLN A 216 -7.05 2.76 22.57
CA GLN A 216 -6.90 4.18 22.90
C GLN A 216 -5.62 4.81 22.31
N THR A 217 -4.55 4.03 22.15
CA THR A 217 -3.31 4.47 21.51
C THR A 217 -3.53 4.66 20.01
N ALA A 218 -4.28 3.76 19.37
CA ALA A 218 -4.67 3.91 17.96
C ALA A 218 -5.53 5.17 17.74
N ASP A 219 -6.59 5.35 18.55
CA ASP A 219 -7.47 6.53 18.50
C ASP A 219 -6.68 7.85 18.64
N ARG A 220 -5.74 7.90 19.60
CA ARG A 220 -4.86 9.06 19.81
C ARG A 220 -3.93 9.31 18.62
N ALA A 221 -3.33 8.25 18.07
CA ALA A 221 -2.48 8.36 16.90
C ALA A 221 -3.26 8.89 15.69
N ILE A 222 -4.49 8.41 15.47
CA ILE A 222 -5.37 8.89 14.38
C ILE A 222 -5.69 10.38 14.56
N ALA A 223 -6.04 10.80 15.78
CA ALA A 223 -6.34 12.19 16.07
C ALA A 223 -5.11 13.11 15.86
N ASN A 224 -3.93 12.66 16.29
CA ASN A 224 -2.69 13.40 16.10
C ASN A 224 -2.34 13.55 14.60
N GLU A 225 -2.50 12.49 13.82
CA GLU A 225 -2.26 12.55 12.37
C GLU A 225 -3.29 13.43 11.65
N ALA A 226 -4.56 13.42 12.06
CA ALA A 226 -5.56 14.32 11.50
C ALA A 226 -5.17 15.79 11.70
N VAL A 227 -4.73 16.17 12.90
CA VAL A 227 -4.24 17.52 13.20
C VAL A 227 -2.97 17.85 12.41
N ARG A 228 -2.03 16.90 12.30
CA ARG A 228 -0.81 17.07 11.49
C ARG A 228 -1.16 17.38 10.03
N MET A 229 -2.07 16.62 9.44
CA MET A 229 -2.51 16.81 8.05
C MET A 229 -3.24 18.14 7.85
N GLU A 230 -4.04 18.61 8.81
CA GLU A 230 -4.66 19.93 8.74
C GLU A 230 -3.63 21.06 8.72
N ILE A 231 -2.60 20.97 9.58
CA ILE A 231 -1.50 21.94 9.62
C ILE A 231 -0.71 21.93 8.31
N GLU A 232 -0.41 20.74 7.78
CA GLU A 232 0.32 20.59 6.52
C GLU A 232 -0.47 21.17 5.34
N ASN A 233 -1.76 20.84 5.23
CA ASN A 233 -2.64 21.39 4.20
C ASN A 233 -2.80 22.92 4.31
N ALA A 234 -2.83 23.48 5.51
CA ALA A 234 -2.87 24.92 5.72
C ALA A 234 -1.57 25.60 5.25
N LYS A 235 -0.41 24.99 5.52
CA LYS A 235 0.89 25.47 5.02
C LYS A 235 0.96 25.45 3.50
N ILE A 236 0.51 24.36 2.87
CA ILE A 236 0.49 24.24 1.40
C ILE A 236 -0.38 25.35 0.78
N LYS A 237 -1.59 25.57 1.31
CA LYS A 237 -2.47 26.65 0.83
C LYS A 237 -1.85 28.04 0.97
N ALA A 238 -1.16 28.31 2.08
CA ALA A 238 -0.47 29.59 2.28
C ALA A 238 0.64 29.80 1.24
N VAL A 239 1.41 28.75 0.92
CA VAL A 239 2.43 28.79 -0.14
C VAL A 239 1.79 29.00 -1.51
N ASP A 240 0.71 28.29 -1.84
CA ASP A 240 -0.01 28.45 -3.11
C ASP A 240 -0.53 29.89 -3.27
N GLU A 241 -1.10 30.48 -2.22
CA GLU A 241 -1.55 31.87 -2.21
C GLU A 241 -0.39 32.86 -2.42
N GLU A 242 0.76 32.61 -1.79
CA GLU A 242 1.97 33.42 -1.96
C GLU A 242 2.51 33.34 -3.40
N VAL A 243 2.58 32.14 -3.98
CA VAL A 243 3.02 31.91 -5.37
C VAL A 243 2.07 32.61 -6.36
N ILE A 244 0.76 32.49 -6.17
CA ILE A 244 -0.26 33.14 -7.01
C ILE A 244 -0.18 34.68 -6.92
N SER A 245 0.11 35.21 -5.74
CA SER A 245 0.26 36.67 -5.54
C SER A 245 1.48 37.24 -6.28
N HIS A 246 2.57 36.47 -6.40
CA HIS A 246 3.79 36.85 -7.12
C HIS A 246 3.72 36.63 -8.64
N THR A 247 2.77 35.82 -9.14
CA THR A 247 2.59 35.57 -10.59
C THR A 247 1.55 36.49 -11.25
N LYS A 248 0.77 37.28 -10.50
CA LYS A 248 -0.10 38.29 -11.10
C LYS A 248 0.76 39.38 -11.76
N PRO A 249 0.63 39.63 -13.08
CA PRO A 249 1.35 40.72 -13.71
C PRO A 249 0.92 42.03 -13.05
N LYS A 250 1.88 42.84 -12.63
CA LYS A 250 1.62 44.24 -12.27
C LYS A 250 1.02 44.90 -13.51
N THR A 251 -0.29 45.01 -13.59
CA THR A 251 -0.97 45.90 -14.52
C THR A 251 -0.55 47.31 -14.16
N ASN A 252 0.51 47.79 -14.81
CA ASN A 252 0.92 49.18 -14.78
C ASN A 252 -0.23 50.02 -15.33
N LYS A 253 -0.75 50.90 -14.47
CA LYS A 253 -1.50 52.09 -14.87
C LYS A 253 -0.54 53.13 -15.44
#